data_AF-A0A6N9J3R0-F1
#
_entry.id   AF-A0A6N9J3R0-F1
#
_cell.length_a   1.000
_cell.length_b   1.000
_cell.length_c   1.000
_cell.angle_alpha   90.00
_cell.angle_beta   90.00
_cell.angle_gamma   90.00
#
_symmetry.space_group_name_H-M   'P 1'
#
loop_
_entity.id
_entity.type
_entity.pdbx_description
1 polymer ?
#
loop_
_entity_poly.entity_id
_entity_poly.type
_entity_poly.pdbx_seq_one_letter_code
_entity_poly.pdbx_strand_id
1 'polypeptide(L)'
;MPKVEIESFFYDLIHCKDKILSTFDKWDAKYDEDERGALVAGIRECEDPELITLLMNIQKLASGYEQIKELMDNAEQEEVDAALEDDDPEDEEF
;
A
#
# COMPACT_ATOMS: atom_id res chain seq x y z
N MET A 1 16.49 14.21 -6.99
CA MET A 1 15.07 14.52 -6.72
C MET A 1 14.20 13.28 -6.66
N PRO A 2 14.12 12.40 -7.68
CA PRO A 2 13.17 11.27 -7.67
C PRO A 2 13.34 10.30 -6.49
N LYS A 3 14.58 10.07 -6.03
CA LYS A 3 14.85 9.21 -4.88
C LYS A 3 14.19 9.68 -3.56
N VAL A 4 14.12 10.99 -3.32
CA VAL A 4 13.54 11.56 -2.08
C VAL A 4 12.01 11.42 -2.08
N GLU A 5 11.37 11.53 -3.24
CA GLU A 5 9.92 11.38 -3.38
C GLU A 5 9.49 9.92 -3.15
N ILE A 6 10.27 8.96 -3.64
CA ILE A 6 10.05 7.53 -3.41
C ILE A 6 10.19 7.19 -1.92
N GLU A 7 11.24 7.69 -1.27
CA GLU A 7 11.46 7.49 0.18
C GLU A 7 10.29 8.07 1.01
N SER A 8 9.81 9.26 0.66
CA SER A 8 8.64 9.88 1.30
C SER A 8 7.36 9.09 1.10
N PHE A 9 7.15 8.56 -0.11
CA PHE A 9 5.98 7.74 -0.42
C PHE A 9 5.92 6.48 0.43
N PHE A 10 7.01 5.72 0.51
CA PHE A 10 7.05 4.50 1.34
C PHE A 10 6.93 4.82 2.83
N TYR A 11 7.56 5.92 3.27
CA TYR A 11 7.40 6.39 4.64
C TYR A 11 5.92 6.64 4.98
N ASP A 12 5.19 7.34 4.11
CA ASP A 12 3.77 7.64 4.33
C ASP A 12 2.90 6.38 4.36
N LEU A 13 3.17 5.39 3.50
CA LEU A 13 2.44 4.12 3.49
C LEU A 13 2.68 3.30 4.76
N ILE A 14 3.93 3.21 5.21
CA ILE A 14 4.28 2.52 6.47
C ILE A 14 3.56 3.20 7.63
N HIS A 15 3.55 4.54 7.68
CA HIS A 15 2.85 5.28 8.72
C HIS A 15 1.33 5.07 8.67
N CYS A 16 0.73 4.97 7.49
CA CYS A 16 -0.70 4.66 7.35
C CYS A 16 -1.00 3.25 7.90
N LYS A 17 -0.21 2.25 7.50
CA LYS A 17 -0.32 0.87 7.99
C LYS A 17 -0.23 0.82 9.52
N ASP A 18 0.79 1.44 10.11
CA ASP A 18 1.02 1.36 11.55
C ASP A 18 -0.14 2.01 12.34
N LYS A 19 -0.71 3.10 11.83
CA LYS A 19 -1.91 3.72 12.43
C LYS A 19 -3.15 2.82 12.36
N ILE A 20 -3.34 2.11 11.24
CA ILE A 20 -4.46 1.15 11.09
C ILE A 20 -4.30 0.01 12.09
N LEU A 21 -3.12 -0.61 12.12
CA LEU A 21 -2.84 -1.73 13.02
C LEU A 21 -2.96 -1.31 14.49
N SER A 22 -2.44 -0.13 14.85
CA SER A 22 -2.58 0.37 16.22
C SER A 22 -4.04 0.55 16.66
N THR A 23 -4.95 0.88 15.73
CA THR A 23 -6.39 0.94 16.04
C THR A 23 -6.96 -0.45 16.24
N PHE A 24 -6.60 -1.41 15.39
CA PHE A 24 -7.06 -2.79 15.53
C PHE A 24 -6.53 -3.44 16.81
N ASP A 25 -5.24 -3.26 17.15
CA ASP A 25 -4.66 -3.76 18.40
C ASP A 25 -5.42 -3.24 19.64
N LYS A 26 -5.88 -1.98 19.61
CA LYS A 26 -6.70 -1.42 20.70
C LYS A 26 -8.07 -2.06 20.78
N TRP A 27 -8.69 -2.35 19.63
CA TRP A 27 -9.98 -3.02 19.58
C TRP A 27 -9.87 -4.46 20.03
N ASP A 28 -8.85 -5.19 19.58
CA ASP A 28 -8.55 -6.54 20.03
C ASP A 28 -8.35 -6.56 21.55
N ALA A 29 -7.54 -5.65 22.09
CA ALA A 29 -7.34 -5.56 23.54
C ALA A 29 -8.62 -5.20 24.34
N LYS A 30 -9.54 -4.42 23.76
CA LYS A 30 -10.77 -3.96 24.44
C LYS A 30 -11.91 -4.97 24.33
N TYR A 31 -12.01 -5.69 23.21
CA TYR A 31 -13.16 -6.50 22.83
C TYR A 31 -12.79 -7.96 22.51
N ASP A 32 -11.67 -8.47 23.04
CA ASP A 32 -11.19 -9.85 22.82
C ASP A 32 -12.27 -10.92 23.10
N GLU A 33 -13.08 -10.69 24.14
CA GLU A 33 -14.15 -11.59 24.57
C GLU A 33 -15.53 -11.25 23.97
N ASP A 34 -15.63 -10.25 23.09
CA ASP A 34 -16.91 -9.86 22.49
C ASP A 34 -17.38 -10.90 21.48
N GLU A 35 -18.60 -11.43 21.68
CA GLU A 35 -19.19 -12.48 20.83
C GLU A 35 -19.31 -12.11 19.35
N ARG A 36 -19.33 -10.81 19.03
CA ARG A 36 -19.39 -10.31 17.64
C ARG A 36 -18.02 -10.26 16.97
N GLY A 37 -16.95 -10.37 17.75
CA GLY A 37 -15.56 -10.15 17.36
C GLY A 37 -15.12 -8.69 17.51
N ALA A 38 -13.85 -8.51 17.87
CA ALA A 38 -13.29 -7.22 18.25
C ALA A 38 -13.38 -6.14 17.18
N LEU A 39 -13.20 -6.51 15.90
CA LEU A 39 -13.37 -5.59 14.77
C LEU A 39 -14.80 -5.02 14.69
N VAL A 40 -15.81 -5.89 14.82
CA VAL A 40 -17.22 -5.50 14.69
C VAL A 40 -17.65 -4.63 15.87
N ALA A 41 -17.23 -5.00 17.09
CA ALA A 41 -17.45 -4.21 18.29
C ALA A 41 -16.75 -2.84 18.18
N GLY A 42 -15.49 -2.84 17.73
CA GLY A 42 -14.67 -1.65 17.52
C GLY A 42 -15.31 -0.64 16.57
N ILE A 43 -15.73 -1.06 15.38
CA ILE A 43 -16.38 -0.16 14.41
C ILE A 43 -17.68 0.43 14.96
N ARG A 44 -18.48 -0.37 15.69
CA ARG A 44 -19.76 0.10 16.24
C ARG A 44 -19.63 1.15 17.33
N GLU A 45 -18.54 1.10 18.09
CA GLU A 45 -18.28 2.02 19.21
C GLU A 45 -17.24 3.09 18.88
N CYS A 46 -16.72 3.10 17.65
CA CYS A 46 -15.75 4.09 17.20
C CYS A 46 -16.44 5.43 16.93
N GLU A 47 -15.87 6.52 17.44
CA GLU A 47 -16.39 7.85 17.17
C GLU A 47 -16.21 8.24 15.69
N ASP A 48 -17.16 8.97 15.12
CA ASP A 48 -17.13 9.36 13.69
C ASP A 48 -15.79 9.96 13.23
N PRO A 49 -15.13 10.87 13.98
CA PRO A 49 -13.84 11.43 13.56
C PRO A 49 -12.72 10.39 13.50
N GLU A 50 -12.72 9.44 14.44
CA GLU A 50 -11.74 8.35 14.49
C GLU A 50 -11.98 7.36 13.35
N LEU A 51 -13.25 7.02 13.09
CA LEU A 51 -13.64 6.12 12.01
C LEU A 51 -13.30 6.71 10.65
N ILE A 52 -13.58 8.01 10.42
CA ILE A 52 -13.19 8.72 9.20
C ILE A 52 -11.67 8.65 9.01
N THR A 53 -10.90 8.90 10.06
CA THR A 53 -9.43 8.85 10.02
C THR A 53 -8.92 7.46 9.66
N LEU A 54 -9.49 6.41 10.25
CA LEU A 54 -9.17 5.02 9.94
C LEU A 54 -9.44 4.70 8.46
N LEU A 55 -10.63 5.05 7.97
CA LEU A 55 -11.03 4.81 6.58
C LEU A 55 -10.13 5.55 5.59
N MET A 56 -9.74 6.80 5.90
CA MET A 56 -8.80 7.55 5.08
C MET A 56 -7.42 6.87 5.01
N ASN A 57 -6.91 6.35 6.13
CA ASN A 57 -5.62 5.65 6.11
C ASN A 57 -5.70 4.34 5.32
N ILE A 58 -6.81 3.61 5.42
CA ILE A 58 -7.05 2.40 4.61
C ILE A 58 -7.08 2.74 3.12
N GLN A 59 -7.80 3.79 2.74
CA GLN A 59 -7.87 4.24 1.35
C GLN A 59 -6.48 4.62 0.82
N LYS A 60 -5.68 5.37 1.59
CA LYS A 60 -4.31 5.73 1.21
C LYS A 60 -3.43 4.50 1.00
N LEU A 61 -3.53 3.51 1.88
CA LEU A 61 -2.77 2.27 1.76
C LEU A 61 -3.15 1.49 0.50
N ALA A 62 -4.45 1.41 0.19
CA ALA A 62 -4.95 0.74 -1.02
C ALA A 62 -4.46 1.43 -2.30
N SER A 63 -4.60 2.76 -2.40
CA SER A 63 -4.08 3.51 -3.55
C SER A 63 -2.56 3.42 -3.68
N GLY A 64 -1.83 3.39 -2.56
CA GLY A 64 -0.39 3.16 -2.57
C GLY A 64 0.00 1.79 -3.11
N TYR A 65 -0.77 0.75 -2.78
CA TYR A 65 -0.56 -0.59 -3.35
C TYR A 65 -0.76 -0.61 -4.87
N GLU A 66 -1.80 0.06 -5.37
CA GLU A 66 -2.03 0.20 -6.83
C GLU A 66 -0.86 0.90 -7.52
N GLN A 67 -0.35 1.99 -6.94
CA GLN A 67 0.81 2.71 -7.47
C GLN A 67 2.08 1.85 -7.46
N ILE A 68 2.31 1.06 -6.41
CA ILE A 68 3.45 0.12 -6.36
C ILE A 68 3.32 -0.92 -7.48
N LYS A 69 2.11 -1.45 -7.69
CA LYS A 69 1.86 -2.43 -8.75
C LYS A 69 2.14 -1.83 -10.13
N GLU A 70 1.66 -0.62 -10.41
CA GLU A 70 1.95 0.06 -11.68
C GLU A 70 3.45 0.27 -11.90
N LEU A 71 4.20 0.63 -10.85
CA LEU A 71 5.65 0.77 -10.93
C LEU A 71 6.35 -0.57 -11.20
N MET A 72 5.88 -1.67 -10.59
CA MET A 72 6.41 -3.01 -10.86
C MET A 72 6.11 -3.46 -12.28
N ASP A 73 4.86 -3.31 -12.74
CA ASP A 73 4.43 -3.72 -14.08
C ASP A 73 5.24 -2.96 -15.15
N ASN A 74 5.52 -1.66 -14.94
CA ASN A 74 6.36 -0.87 -15.85
C ASN A 74 7.83 -1.34 -15.84
N ALA A 75 8.40 -1.62 -14.67
CA ALA A 75 9.78 -2.10 -14.56
C ALA A 75 9.96 -3.47 -15.24
N GLU A 76 8.98 -4.38 -15.09
CA GLU A 76 8.99 -5.67 -15.79
C GLU A 76 8.93 -5.48 -17.32
N GLN A 77 8.11 -4.54 -17.81
CA GLN A 77 8.04 -4.25 -19.24
C GLN A 77 9.35 -3.64 -19.77
N GLU A 78 9.99 -2.73 -19.02
CA GLU A 78 11.29 -2.16 -19.40
C GLU A 78 12.37 -3.24 -19.54
N GLU A 79 12.40 -4.25 -18.66
CA GLU A 79 13.33 -5.39 -18.77
C GLU A 79 13.03 -6.26 -20.00
N VAL A 80 11.76 -6.49 -20.33
CA VAL A 80 11.35 -7.23 -21.52
C VAL A 80 11.73 -6.47 -22.79
N ASP A 81 11.48 -5.17 -22.84
CA ASP A 81 11.79 -4.32 -23.98
C ASP A 81 13.31 -4.27 -24.22
N ALA A 82 14.11 -4.13 -23.16
CA ALA A 82 15.58 -4.16 -23.25
C ALA A 82 16.11 -5.51 -23.76
N ALA A 83 15.52 -6.63 -23.34
CA ALA A 83 15.91 -7.95 -23.80
C ALA A 83 15.52 -8.21 -25.27
N LEU A 84 14.49 -7.54 -25.80
CA LEU A 84 14.11 -7.60 -27.20
C LEU A 84 14.98 -6.69 -28.08
N GLU A 85 15.43 -5.54 -27.58
CA GLU A 85 16.40 -4.67 -28.26
C GLU A 85 17.79 -5.32 -28.39
N ASP A 86 18.26 -6.07 -27.38
CA ASP A 86 19.53 -6.80 -27.42
C ASP A 86 19.52 -8.02 -28.37
N ASP A 87 18.34 -8.49 -28.79
CA ASP A 87 18.15 -9.65 -29.68
C ASP A 87 17.73 -9.23 -31.11
N ASP A 88 17.87 -7.94 -31.47
CA ASP A 88 17.61 -7.43 -32.82
C ASP A 88 18.82 -7.74 -33.75
N PRO A 89 18.69 -8.67 -34.73
CA PRO A 89 19.77 -9.06 -35.62
C PRO A 89 20.08 -8.04 -36.73
N GLU A 90 19.52 -6.83 -36.70
CA GLU A 90 19.68 -5.82 -37.76
C GLU A 90 20.92 -4.91 -37.62
N ASP A 91 21.93 -5.30 -36.82
CA ASP A 91 23.30 -4.74 -36.85
C ASP A 91 24.30 -5.63 -37.64
N GLU A 92 23.82 -6.48 -38.55
CA GLU A 92 24.66 -6.96 -39.66
C GLU A 92 24.75 -5.87 -40.74
N GLU A 93 25.68 -4.92 -40.55
CA GLU A 93 26.21 -4.05 -41.62
C GLU A 93 26.62 -4.92 -42.83
N PHE A 94 25.78 -4.94 -43.86
CA PHE A 94 26.09 -5.45 -45.21
C PHE A 94 26.77 -4.38 -46.08
#